data_AF-A0A969GE03-F1
#
_entry.id   AF-A0A969GE03-F1
#
_cell.length_a   1.000
_cell.length_b   1.000
_cell.length_c   1.000
_cell.angle_alpha   90.00
_cell.angle_beta   90.00
_cell.angle_gamma   90.00
#
_symmetry.space_group_name_H-M   'P 1'
#
loop_
_entity.id
_entity.type
_entity.pdbx_description
1 polymer ?
#
loop_
_entity_poly.entity_id
_entity_poly.type
_entity_poly.pdbx_seq_one_letter_code
_entity_poly.pdbx_strand_id
1 'polypeptide(L)' 'MKLLFLFLDGIGLGEDNPEINPFAKANMPFLESLLGSKKIIKTSAPVENDQVTLLAIDPNLGVKGLPQSATGQAV' A
#
# COMPACT_ATOMS: atom_id res chain seq x y z
N MET A 1 -16.58 10.60 18.79
CA MET A 1 -15.84 10.35 17.54
C MET A 1 -15.43 8.88 17.53
N LYS A 2 -15.68 8.15 16.45
CA LYS A 2 -15.33 6.73 16.32
C LYS A 2 -14.24 6.61 15.25
N LEU A 3 -13.19 5.85 15.52
CA LEU A 3 -12.09 5.59 14.59
C LEU A 3 -12.08 4.10 14.27
N LEU A 4 -11.95 3.76 12.98
CA LEU A 4 -11.63 2.42 12.52
C LEU A 4 -10.18 2.43 12.04
N PHE A 5 -9.35 1.58 12.65
CA PHE A 5 -7.99 1.33 12.21
C PHE A 5 -7.91 -0.09 11.65
N LEU A 6 -7.45 -0.23 10.41
CA LEU A 6 -7.26 -1.50 9.74
C LEU A 6 -5.75 -1.69 9.52
N PHE A 7 -5.20 -2.76 10.09
CA PHE A 7 -3.83 -3.20 9.83
C PHE A 7 -3.88 -4.46 8.97
N LEU A 8 -3.24 -4.41 7.80
CA LEU A 8 -3.19 -5.51 6.84
C LEU A 8 -1.77 -6.05 6.76
N ASP A 9 -1.50 -7.12 7.50
CA ASP A 9 -0.18 -7.77 7.49
C ASP A 9 0.14 -8.41 6.14
N GLY A 10 1.42 -8.41 5.76
CA GLY A 10 1.90 -8.97 4.50
C GLY A 10 1.50 -8.20 3.25
N ILE A 11 0.89 -7.01 3.38
CA ILE A 11 0.49 -6.18 2.24
C ILE A 11 1.40 -4.97 2.11
N GLY A 12 1.90 -4.76 0.89
CA GLY A 12 2.68 -3.58 0.50
C GLY A 12 2.30 -3.07 -0.89
N LEU A 13 2.90 -1.95 -1.30
CA LEU A 13 2.72 -1.40 -2.64
C LEU A 13 3.74 -2.00 -3.61
N GLY A 14 3.27 -2.93 -4.46
CA GLY A 14 4.07 -3.59 -5.49
C GLY A 14 4.01 -2.92 -6.86
N GLU A 15 4.81 -3.43 -7.80
CA GLU A 15 4.87 -2.97 -9.20
C GLU A 15 3.54 -3.16 -9.94
N ASP A 16 3.32 -2.40 -11.02
CA ASP A 16 2.16 -2.55 -11.92
C ASP A 16 2.30 -3.79 -12.82
N ASN A 17 2.22 -4.97 -12.21
CA ASN A 17 2.34 -6.23 -12.92
C ASN A 17 1.22 -7.19 -12.47
N PRO A 18 0.16 -7.36 -13.27
CA PRO A 18 -0.98 -8.22 -12.93
C PRO A 18 -0.64 -9.71 -12.73
N GLU A 19 0.51 -10.18 -13.21
CA GLU A 19 0.93 -11.59 -13.05
C GLU A 19 1.48 -11.90 -11.65
N ILE A 20 1.98 -10.88 -10.93
CA ILE A 20 2.61 -11.06 -9.61
C ILE A 20 2.04 -10.16 -8.51
N ASN A 21 1.31 -9.10 -8.89
CA ASN A 21 0.70 -8.15 -7.96
C ASN A 21 -0.84 -8.26 -8.02
N PRO A 22 -1.47 -8.89 -7.02
CA PRO A 22 -2.93 -9.00 -6.96
C PRO A 22 -3.65 -7.65 -6.99
N PHE A 23 -3.06 -6.58 -6.46
CA PHE A 23 -3.64 -5.23 -6.50
C PHE A 23 -3.57 -4.58 -7.89
N ALA A 24 -2.60 -4.97 -8.72
CA ALA A 24 -2.57 -4.57 -10.13
C ALA A 24 -3.68 -5.27 -10.93
N LYS A 25 -3.99 -6.53 -10.60
CA LYS A 25 -5.01 -7.34 -11.27
C LYS A 25 -6.43 -7.08 -10.79
N ALA A 26 -6.63 -6.85 -9.50
CA ALA A 26 -7.94 -6.70 -8.89
C ALA A 26 -8.69 -5.48 -9.45
N ASN A 27 -10.01 -5.64 -9.58
CA ASN A 27 -10.93 -4.55 -9.90
C ASN A 27 -11.52 -4.01 -8.59
N MET A 28 -11.15 -2.79 -8.19
CA MET A 28 -11.56 -2.20 -6.90
C MET A 28 -12.19 -0.83 -7.10
N PRO A 29 -13.37 -0.74 -7.74
CA PRO A 29 -13.91 0.52 -8.27
C PRO A 29 -14.11 1.60 -7.20
N PHE A 30 -14.52 1.22 -5.98
CA PHE A 30 -14.68 2.19 -4.89
C PHE A 30 -13.33 2.80 -4.47
N LEU A 31 -12.32 1.98 -4.19
CA LEU A 31 -10.99 2.46 -3.81
C LEU A 31 -10.32 3.22 -4.95
N GLU A 32 -10.46 2.73 -6.19
CA GLU A 32 -9.95 3.41 -7.37
C GLU A 32 -10.60 4.80 -7.53
N SER A 33 -11.91 4.94 -7.30
CA SER A 33 -12.59 6.24 -7.37
C SER A 33 -12.07 7.23 -6.34
N LEU A 34 -11.78 6.80 -5.10
CA LEU A 34 -11.19 7.65 -4.07
C LEU A 34 -9.78 8.11 -4.48
N LEU A 35 -9.04 7.25 -5.19
CA LEU A 35 -7.67 7.51 -5.64
C LEU A 35 -7.59 8.22 -7.01
N GLY A 36 -8.71 8.71 -7.55
CA GLY A 36 -8.73 9.37 -8.86
C GLY A 36 -8.52 8.42 -10.03
N SER A 37 -9.21 7.27 -9.99
CA SER A 37 -9.15 6.18 -10.97
C SER A 37 -7.78 5.47 -11.04
N LYS A 38 -7.01 5.51 -9.95
CA LYS A 38 -5.71 4.84 -9.83
C LYS A 38 -5.83 3.57 -8.98
N LYS A 39 -5.01 2.57 -9.29
CA LYS A 39 -4.91 1.31 -8.52
C LYS A 39 -4.04 1.49 -7.27
N ILE A 40 -4.14 0.55 -6.32
CA ILE A 40 -3.30 0.52 -5.11
C ILE A 40 -1.97 -0.17 -5.44
N ILE A 41 -1.10 0.55 -6.14
CA ILE A 41 0.21 0.06 -6.61
C ILE A 41 1.29 1.12 -6.36
N LYS A 42 2.56 0.70 -6.37
CA LYS A 42 3.72 1.53 -6.03
C LYS A 42 3.78 2.86 -6.78
N THR A 43 3.55 2.82 -8.10
CA THR A 43 3.62 3.99 -8.97
C THR A 43 2.43 4.95 -8.83
N SER A 44 1.37 4.54 -8.13
CA SER A 44 0.20 5.41 -7.89
C SER A 44 0.42 6.36 -6.71
N ALA A 45 1.32 6.04 -5.79
CA ALA A 45 1.69 6.90 -4.68
C ALA A 45 2.73 7.96 -5.11
N PRO A 46 2.68 9.19 -4.58
CA PRO A 46 1.69 9.66 -3.62
C PRO A 46 0.35 10.04 -4.27
N VAL A 47 -0.73 9.90 -3.51
CA VAL A 47 -2.02 10.55 -3.79
C VAL A 47 -2.40 11.38 -2.58
N GLU A 48 -2.82 12.61 -2.79
CA GLU A 48 -3.41 13.45 -1.75
C GLU A 48 -4.55 14.23 -2.38
N ASN A 49 -5.73 14.12 -1.78
CA ASN A 49 -6.93 14.87 -2.14
C ASN A 49 -7.82 15.07 -0.90
N ASP A 50 -8.96 15.73 -1.08
CA ASP A 50 -9.89 16.08 0.00
C ASP A 50 -10.47 14.87 0.76
N GLN A 51 -10.38 13.66 0.19
CA GLN A 51 -10.98 12.45 0.74
C GLN A 51 -9.96 11.41 1.22
N VAL A 52 -8.79 11.31 0.58
CA VAL A 52 -7.83 10.25 0.84
C VAL A 52 -6.38 10.70 0.64
N THR A 53 -5.50 10.12 1.44
CA THR A 53 -4.05 10.18 1.27
C THR A 53 -3.50 8.77 1.11
N LEU A 54 -2.70 8.53 0.07
CA LEU A 54 -1.94 7.30 -0.16
C LEU A 54 -0.46 7.65 -0.18
N LEU A 55 0.31 7.07 0.75
CA LEU A 55 1.76 7.27 0.84
C LEU A 55 2.48 5.94 0.70
N ALA A 56 3.56 5.93 -0.08
CA ALA A 56 4.56 4.88 -0.01
C ALA A 56 5.51 5.20 1.13
N ILE A 57 5.73 4.25 2.03
CA ILE A 57 6.64 4.37 3.17
C ILE A 57 7.83 3.44 2.99
N ASP A 58 8.97 3.79 3.57
CA ASP A 58 10.14 2.91 3.62
C ASP A 58 9.91 1.80 4.66
N PRO A 59 9.68 0.54 4.26
CA PRO A 59 9.48 -0.56 5.20
C PRO A 59 10.76 -0.95 5.93
N ASN A 60 11.92 -0.46 5.50
CA ASN A 60 13.22 -0.74 6.08
C ASN A 60 13.67 0.27 7.14
N LEU A 61 13.01 1.43 7.25
CA LEU A 61 13.40 2.53 8.15
C LEU A 61 14.90 2.88 8.04
N GLY A 62 15.46 2.86 6.83
CA GLY A 62 16.87 3.10 6.56
C GLY A 62 17.83 1.93 6.85
N VAL A 63 17.33 0.78 7.30
CA VAL A 63 18.14 -0.42 7.56
C VAL A 63 18.34 -1.23 6.28
N LYS A 64 19.60 -1.50 5.92
CA LYS A 64 19.92 -2.29 4.72
C LYS A 64 19.37 -3.72 4.81
N GLY A 65 18.85 -4.23 3.69
CA GLY A 65 18.34 -5.60 3.57
C GLY A 65 16.87 -5.62 3.19
N LEU A 66 16.24 -6.80 3.30
CA LEU A 66 14.80 -6.92 3.11
C LEU A 66 14.06 -6.55 4.41
N PRO A 67 12.85 -5.96 4.33
CA PRO A 67 12.00 -5.74 5.48
C PRO A 67 11.81 -7.03 6.29
N GLN A 68 11.94 -6.92 7.60
CA GLN A 68 11.88 -8.04 8.53
C GLN A 68 10.48 -8.22 9.16
N SER A 69 9.42 -7.81 8.46
CA SER A 69 8.05 -8.00 8.95
C SER A 69 7.79 -9.50 9.21
N ALA A 70 7.15 -9.81 10.34
CA ALA A 70 6.81 -11.16 10.78
C ALA A 70 8.00 -12.14 10.96
N THR A 71 9.26 -11.69 11.05
CA THR A 71 10.42 -12.59 11.28
C THR A 71 10.78 -12.80 12.76
N GLY A 72 10.04 -12.16 13.68
CA GLY A 72 10.37 -12.17 15.12
C GLY A 72 11.61 -11.33 15.49
N GLN A 73 12.22 -10.68 14.51
CA GLN A 73 13.32 -9.73 14.66
C GLN A 73 12.74 -8.31 14.60
N ALA A 74 11.97 -7.93 15.61
CA ALA A 74 11.64 -6.52 15.81
C ALA A 74 12.87 -5.83 16.38
N VAL A 75 13.32 -4.75 15.73
CA VAL A 75 14.35 -3.83 16.28
C VAL A 75 13.64 -2.79 17.12
#